data_AF-A0A1M3DTA4-F1
#
_entry.id   AF-A0A1M3DTA4-F1
#
_cell.length_a   1.000
_cell.length_b   1.000
_cell.length_c   1.000
_cell.angle_alpha   90.00
_cell.angle_beta   90.00
_cell.angle_gamma   90.00
#
_symmetry.space_group_name_H-M   'P 1'
#
loop_
_entity.id
_entity.type
_entity.pdbx_description
1 polymer ?
#
loop_
_entity_poly.entity_id
_entity_poly.type
_entity_poly.pdbx_seq_one_letter_code
_entity_poly.pdbx_strand_id
1 'polypeptide(L)'
;MKKYWLRLVEIELSVHFSPHFANTFSVSRNFTKMLYRKVVLTTKIENNLFEYFQKRIINEFRAETINEIKTNDFMYFDFNIKEDYLTLHSEIFTGISIFPTKLENSTKNENDSTEYYALKLICSENPYANFVTLQDGAKMGITYLLENILDARTDKGKYHFKELSTKENFSYTHCDICNGDIRTDEKNWISERIVLCVYCYKEYVIKDDYFDKLRNMKREEILEF
;
A
#
# COMPACT_ATOMS: atom_id res chain seq x y z
N MET A 1 65.96 9.12 27.46
CA MET A 1 65.00 9.11 26.33
C MET A 1 63.62 9.56 26.83
N LYS A 2 63.23 10.82 26.56
CA LYS A 2 61.89 11.35 26.86
C LYS A 2 61.08 11.34 25.57
N LYS A 3 59.97 10.60 25.53
CA LYS A 3 59.00 10.61 24.42
C LYS A 3 58.09 11.83 24.57
N TYR A 4 58.12 12.74 23.60
CA TYR A 4 57.12 13.79 23.46
C TYR A 4 55.94 13.22 22.65
N TRP A 5 54.73 13.32 23.20
CA TRP A 5 53.49 13.00 22.52
C TRP A 5 53.00 14.24 21.76
N LEU A 6 52.93 14.15 20.43
CA LEU A 6 52.27 15.16 19.60
C LEU A 6 50.76 14.97 19.73
N ARG A 7 50.05 16.00 20.24
CA ARG A 7 48.59 16.09 20.16
C ARG A 7 48.20 16.45 18.73
N LEU A 8 47.50 15.55 18.05
CA LEU A 8 46.71 15.90 16.88
C LEU A 8 45.51 16.73 17.35
N VAL A 9 45.40 17.95 16.83
CA VAL A 9 44.21 18.79 16.95
C VAL A 9 43.33 18.43 15.76
N GLU A 10 42.19 17.78 16.01
CA GLU A 10 41.13 17.66 15.00
C GLU A 10 40.49 19.04 14.82
N ILE A 11 40.59 19.56 13.60
CA ILE A 11 39.80 20.71 13.15
C ILE A 11 38.48 20.11 12.66
N GLU A 12 37.39 20.36 13.38
CA GLU A 12 36.04 20.10 12.87
C GLU A 12 35.78 21.06 11.69
N LEU A 13 35.97 20.56 10.47
CA LEU A 13 35.32 21.14 9.30
C LEU A 13 33.87 20.66 9.32
N SER A 14 32.94 21.57 9.64
CA SER A 14 31.51 21.34 9.50
C SER A 14 31.14 21.23 8.02
N VAL A 15 31.30 20.03 7.47
CA VAL A 15 30.74 19.65 6.17
C VAL A 15 29.48 18.84 6.47
N HIS A 16 28.30 19.44 6.30
CA HIS A 16 27.04 18.72 6.35
C HIS A 16 26.90 17.85 5.08
N PHE A 17 27.45 16.63 5.15
CA PHE A 17 27.00 15.51 4.32
C PHE A 17 26.21 14.53 5.19
N SER A 18 24.98 14.27 4.77
CA SER A 18 24.11 13.21 5.31
C SER A 18 24.67 11.83 4.94
N PRO A 19 24.71 10.83 5.84
CA PRO A 19 24.89 9.45 5.41
C PRO A 19 23.61 8.63 5.54
N HIS A 20 23.32 7.95 4.43
CA HIS A 20 22.47 6.78 4.28
C HIS A 20 22.77 5.67 5.30
N PHE A 21 21.72 4.92 5.64
CA PHE A 21 21.71 3.55 6.19
C PHE A 21 22.68 3.23 7.35
N ALA A 22 22.13 3.27 8.57
CA ALA A 22 22.60 2.46 9.68
C ALA A 22 21.44 1.64 10.25
N ASN A 23 21.48 0.33 10.03
CA ASN A 23 20.71 -0.64 10.80
C ASN A 23 20.95 -0.41 12.29
N THR A 24 19.94 0.05 13.02
CA THR A 24 19.93 0.00 14.49
C THR A 24 18.56 -0.45 14.98
N PHE A 25 18.48 -1.74 15.33
CA PHE A 25 17.52 -2.17 16.35
C PHE A 25 17.87 -1.40 17.64
N SER A 26 16.99 -0.50 18.08
CA SER A 26 17.02 0.05 19.42
C SER A 26 15.66 -0.15 20.08
N VAL A 27 15.69 -0.87 21.19
CA VAL A 27 14.56 -1.15 22.06
C VAL A 27 14.41 0.03 23.02
N SER A 28 13.32 0.80 22.91
CA SER A 28 12.38 1.06 24.02
C SER A 28 11.53 2.33 23.83
N ARG A 29 10.32 2.23 24.38
CA ARG A 29 9.24 3.22 24.61
C ARG A 29 8.13 3.24 23.56
N ASN A 30 6.96 2.86 24.07
CA ASN A 30 5.64 2.81 23.44
C ASN A 30 5.30 4.10 22.69
N PHE A 31 5.70 4.15 21.42
CA PHE A 31 4.92 4.75 20.36
C PHE A 31 4.76 3.65 19.33
N THR A 32 3.54 3.23 19.03
CA THR A 32 3.23 2.47 17.82
C THR A 32 3.48 3.41 16.64
N LYS A 33 4.76 3.69 16.33
CA LYS A 33 5.15 4.44 15.13
C LYS A 33 4.72 3.53 13.99
N MET A 34 3.65 3.90 13.28
CA MET A 34 3.22 3.16 12.11
C MET A 34 4.41 3.17 11.14
N LEU A 35 4.93 1.98 10.81
CA LEU A 35 5.91 1.86 9.74
C LEU A 35 5.24 2.28 8.44
N TYR A 36 5.93 3.10 7.64
CA TYR A 36 5.51 3.37 6.27
C TYR A 36 5.39 2.08 5.46
N ARG A 37 4.51 2.13 4.47
CA ARG A 37 4.32 1.03 3.52
C ARG A 37 5.22 1.25 2.31
N LYS A 38 6.30 0.49 2.20
CA LYS A 38 7.08 0.38 0.95
C LYS A 38 6.64 -0.83 0.16
N VAL A 39 6.19 -0.60 -1.06
CA VAL A 39 5.78 -1.65 -1.99
C VAL A 39 6.78 -1.74 -3.12
N VAL A 40 7.45 -2.90 -3.24
CA VAL A 40 8.32 -3.20 -4.38
C VAL A 40 7.45 -3.56 -5.57
N LEU A 41 7.47 -2.75 -6.63
CA LEU A 41 6.75 -3.00 -7.89
C LEU A 41 7.44 -4.11 -8.69
N THR A 42 8.77 -4.03 -8.80
CA THR A 42 9.60 -5.03 -9.48
C THR A 42 11.01 -5.03 -8.90
N THR A 43 11.66 -6.20 -8.92
CA THR A 43 13.08 -6.33 -8.56
C THR A 43 14.00 -6.04 -9.75
N LYS A 44 13.46 -5.94 -10.97
CA LYS A 44 14.22 -5.58 -12.17
C LYS A 44 14.54 -4.08 -12.17
N ILE A 45 15.80 -3.76 -12.44
CA ILE A 45 16.29 -2.37 -12.46
C ILE A 45 16.60 -2.05 -13.91
N GLU A 46 15.62 -1.46 -14.59
CA GLU A 46 15.76 -1.00 -15.96
C GLU A 46 15.16 0.41 -16.05
N ASN A 47 15.92 1.36 -16.62
CA ASN A 47 15.51 2.77 -16.66
C ASN A 47 14.19 2.97 -17.42
N ASN A 48 13.96 2.18 -18.48
CA ASN A 48 12.70 2.13 -19.21
C ASN A 48 11.51 1.72 -18.33
N LEU A 49 11.69 0.78 -17.39
CA LEU A 49 10.65 0.36 -16.45
C LEU A 49 10.35 1.44 -15.43
N PHE A 50 11.37 2.16 -14.95
CA PHE A 50 11.16 3.30 -14.07
C PHE A 50 10.37 4.42 -14.77
N GLU A 51 10.82 4.81 -15.98
CA GLU A 51 10.15 5.81 -16.80
C GLU A 51 8.74 5.38 -17.20
N TYR A 52 8.51 4.08 -17.39
CA TYR A 52 7.17 3.51 -17.61
C TYR A 52 6.26 3.75 -16.40
N PHE A 53 6.68 3.37 -15.18
CA PHE A 53 5.88 3.60 -13.98
C PHE A 53 5.67 5.10 -13.71
N GLN A 54 6.71 5.92 -13.89
CA GLN A 54 6.61 7.39 -13.79
C GLN A 54 5.50 7.93 -14.70
N LYS A 55 5.52 7.57 -15.99
CA LYS A 55 4.50 8.02 -16.95
C LYS A 55 3.11 7.56 -16.57
N ARG A 56 2.96 6.33 -16.06
CA ARG A 56 1.67 5.82 -15.58
C ARG A 56 1.14 6.59 -14.39
N ILE A 57 1.99 6.89 -13.39
CA ILE A 57 1.60 7.71 -12.23
C ILE A 57 1.07 9.07 -12.68
N ILE A 58 1.81 9.75 -13.57
CA ILE A 58 1.42 11.07 -14.09
C ILE A 58 0.11 10.98 -14.88
N ASN A 59 0.01 10.04 -15.83
CA ASN A 59 -1.10 10.02 -16.78
C ASN A 59 -2.37 9.37 -16.22
N GLU A 60 -2.25 8.22 -15.56
CA GLU A 60 -3.41 7.46 -15.06
C GLU A 60 -3.97 8.07 -13.78
N PHE A 61 -3.11 8.61 -12.91
CA PHE A 61 -3.53 9.17 -11.62
C PHE A 61 -3.60 10.69 -11.62
N ARG A 62 -3.23 11.34 -12.74
CA ARG A 62 -3.17 12.80 -12.88
C ARG A 62 -2.24 13.43 -11.83
N ALA A 63 -1.09 12.79 -11.61
CA ALA A 63 -0.14 13.20 -10.60
C ALA A 63 0.66 14.43 -11.04
N GLU A 64 0.93 15.33 -10.10
CA GLU A 64 1.87 16.44 -10.28
C GLU A 64 3.24 16.03 -9.74
N THR A 65 4.31 16.20 -10.52
CA THR A 65 5.67 15.96 -10.01
C THR A 65 6.12 17.12 -9.13
N ILE A 66 6.62 16.80 -7.94
CA ILE A 66 7.07 17.77 -6.93
C ILE A 66 8.58 17.90 -6.95
N ASN A 67 9.28 16.77 -6.86
CA ASN A 67 10.74 16.69 -6.82
C ASN A 67 11.24 15.54 -7.68
N GLU A 68 12.42 15.71 -8.26
CA GLU A 68 13.09 14.70 -9.07
C GLU A 68 14.57 14.67 -8.73
N ILE A 69 15.08 13.48 -8.41
CA ILE A 69 16.50 13.20 -8.26
C ILE A 69 16.83 12.01 -9.17
N LYS A 70 17.72 12.24 -10.13
CA LYS A 70 18.19 11.22 -11.07
C LYS A 70 19.70 11.17 -11.02
N THR A 71 20.25 10.09 -10.48
CA THR A 71 21.68 9.79 -10.49
C THR A 71 21.93 8.51 -11.28
N ASN A 72 23.20 8.11 -11.41
CA ASN A 72 23.54 6.83 -12.03
C ASN A 72 23.13 5.62 -11.17
N ASP A 73 23.04 5.82 -9.84
CA ASP A 73 22.85 4.72 -8.88
C ASP A 73 21.40 4.60 -8.39
N PHE A 74 20.66 5.70 -8.40
CA PHE A 74 19.27 5.73 -7.96
C PHE A 74 18.45 6.83 -8.64
N MET A 75 17.13 6.59 -8.70
CA MET A 75 16.12 7.55 -9.13
C MET A 75 15.07 7.71 -8.05
N TYR A 76 14.64 8.94 -7.80
CA TYR A 76 13.68 9.29 -6.75
C TYR A 76 12.78 10.42 -7.23
N PHE A 77 11.49 10.16 -7.35
CA PHE A 77 10.51 11.09 -7.90
C PHE A 77 9.32 11.19 -6.94
N ASP A 78 9.04 12.40 -6.47
CA ASP A 78 7.90 12.70 -5.60
C ASP A 78 6.71 13.21 -6.41
N PHE A 79 5.53 12.75 -6.04
CA PHE A 79 4.28 13.07 -6.70
C PHE A 79 3.22 13.53 -5.70
N ASN A 80 2.40 14.49 -6.12
CA ASN A 80 1.14 14.84 -5.49
C ASN A 80 -0.01 14.23 -6.30
N ILE A 81 -0.89 13.48 -5.65
CA ILE A 81 -2.08 12.88 -6.26
C ILE A 81 -3.29 13.23 -5.38
N LYS A 82 -4.00 14.32 -5.71
CA LYS A 82 -5.18 14.77 -4.95
C LYS A 82 -4.95 14.83 -3.43
N GLU A 83 -3.86 15.45 -3.00
CA GLU A 83 -3.44 15.61 -1.59
C GLU A 83 -2.69 14.40 -0.99
N ASP A 84 -2.61 13.27 -1.70
CA ASP A 84 -1.72 12.16 -1.33
C ASP A 84 -0.31 12.36 -1.90
N TYR A 85 0.71 12.12 -1.07
CA TYR A 85 2.12 12.24 -1.45
C TYR A 85 2.78 10.88 -1.59
N LEU A 86 3.26 10.59 -2.80
CA LEU A 86 3.84 9.31 -3.17
C LEU A 86 5.25 9.51 -3.75
N THR A 87 6.17 8.65 -3.38
CA THR A 87 7.50 8.59 -3.99
C THR A 87 7.64 7.33 -4.83
N LEU A 88 8.13 7.47 -6.06
CA LEU A 88 8.68 6.38 -6.88
C LEU A 88 10.20 6.37 -6.75
N HIS A 89 10.75 5.21 -6.39
CA HIS A 89 12.16 5.04 -6.10
C HIS A 89 12.72 3.83 -6.85
N SER A 90 13.91 3.98 -7.42
CA SER A 90 14.71 2.89 -7.98
C SER A 90 16.11 2.89 -7.39
N GLU A 91 16.58 1.72 -6.96
CA GLU A 91 17.94 1.51 -6.46
C GLU A 91 18.42 0.09 -6.78
N ILE A 92 19.72 -0.06 -6.99
CA ILE A 92 20.42 -1.29 -7.42
C ILE A 92 20.09 -2.53 -6.58
N PHE A 93 19.83 -2.38 -5.27
CA PHE A 93 19.61 -3.53 -4.38
C PHE A 93 18.14 -3.85 -4.11
N THR A 94 17.24 -2.88 -4.32
CA THR A 94 15.83 -3.01 -3.90
C THR A 94 14.84 -3.01 -5.06
N GLY A 95 15.30 -2.72 -6.28
CA GLY A 95 14.44 -2.66 -7.46
C GLY A 95 13.71 -1.32 -7.57
N ILE A 96 12.54 -1.36 -8.20
CA ILE A 96 11.63 -0.21 -8.29
C ILE A 96 10.53 -0.39 -7.25
N SER A 97 10.32 0.64 -6.44
CA SER A 97 9.39 0.64 -5.32
C SER A 97 8.64 1.95 -5.21
N ILE A 98 7.48 1.91 -4.58
CA ILE A 98 6.75 3.10 -4.17
C ILE A 98 6.51 3.10 -2.67
N PHE A 99 6.43 4.30 -2.08
CA PHE A 99 6.18 4.50 -0.66
C PHE A 99 5.63 5.91 -0.40
N PRO A 100 5.00 6.17 0.76
CA PRO A 100 4.63 7.52 1.15
C PRO A 100 5.86 8.43 1.21
N THR A 101 5.76 9.64 0.68
CA THR A 101 6.87 10.61 0.71
C THR A 101 7.33 10.92 2.13
N LYS A 102 6.40 10.95 3.10
CA LYS A 102 6.69 11.14 4.53
C LYS A 102 6.93 9.82 5.24
N LEU A 103 8.04 9.13 4.96
CA LEU A 103 8.38 7.81 5.51
C LEU A 103 8.20 7.69 7.04
N GLU A 104 8.83 8.55 7.82
CA GLU A 104 8.83 8.38 9.29
C GLU A 104 7.50 8.75 9.96
N ASN A 105 6.68 9.55 9.28
CA ASN A 105 5.45 10.13 9.82
C ASN A 105 4.24 9.77 8.95
N SER A 106 4.33 8.68 8.18
CA SER A 106 3.28 8.26 7.27
C SER A 106 2.01 7.96 8.06
N THR A 107 0.92 8.59 7.65
CA THR A 107 -0.41 8.31 8.18
C THR A 107 -0.95 6.99 7.63
N LYS A 108 -1.99 6.45 8.27
CA LYS A 108 -2.72 5.28 7.74
C LYS A 108 -3.23 5.54 6.32
N ASN A 109 -3.82 6.71 6.07
CA ASN A 109 -4.35 7.06 4.76
C ASN A 109 -3.26 7.10 3.69
N GLU A 110 -2.10 7.70 3.98
CA GLU A 110 -0.98 7.72 3.01
C GLU A 110 -0.45 6.31 2.71
N ASN A 111 -0.46 5.41 3.70
CA ASN A 111 -0.11 4.00 3.50
C ASN A 111 -1.16 3.26 2.65
N ASP A 112 -2.44 3.46 2.95
CA ASP A 112 -3.56 2.85 2.21
C ASP A 112 -3.58 3.35 0.75
N SER A 113 -3.36 4.65 0.51
CA SER A 113 -3.21 5.23 -0.83
C SER A 113 -1.99 4.69 -1.57
N THR A 114 -0.85 4.51 -0.88
CA THR A 114 0.33 3.88 -1.48
C THR A 114 0.03 2.48 -1.97
N GLU A 115 -0.67 1.67 -1.17
CA GLU A 115 -1.08 0.33 -1.60
C GLU A 115 -2.02 0.38 -2.80
N TYR A 116 -2.99 1.30 -2.80
CA TYR A 116 -3.90 1.52 -3.92
C TYR A 116 -3.14 1.78 -5.23
N TYR A 117 -2.25 2.77 -5.24
CA TYR A 117 -1.48 3.11 -6.43
C TYR A 117 -0.52 1.97 -6.81
N ALA A 118 0.08 1.28 -5.84
CA ALA A 118 0.97 0.15 -6.12
C ALA A 118 0.24 -0.99 -6.81
N LEU A 119 -0.91 -1.42 -6.29
CA LEU A 119 -1.66 -2.52 -6.88
C LEU A 119 -2.15 -2.14 -8.27
N LYS A 120 -2.61 -0.91 -8.46
CA LYS A 120 -3.04 -0.43 -9.77
C LYS A 120 -1.88 -0.45 -10.76
N LEU A 121 -0.69 -0.01 -10.38
CA LEU A 121 0.51 -0.13 -11.22
C LEU A 121 0.87 -1.60 -11.52
N ILE A 122 0.79 -2.50 -10.54
CA ILE A 122 1.15 -3.92 -10.71
C ILE A 122 0.12 -4.69 -11.55
N CYS A 123 -1.15 -4.32 -11.47
CA CYS A 123 -2.23 -5.08 -12.06
C CYS A 123 -2.71 -4.44 -13.36
N SER A 124 -3.01 -3.14 -13.41
CA SER A 124 -3.80 -2.54 -14.50
C SER A 124 -3.10 -2.36 -15.86
N GLU A 125 -2.05 -3.12 -16.16
CA GLU A 125 -1.39 -3.12 -17.47
C GLU A 125 -2.32 -3.60 -18.60
N ASN A 126 -3.20 -4.57 -18.33
CA ASN A 126 -4.29 -4.98 -19.22
C ASN A 126 -5.60 -5.01 -18.43
N PRO A 127 -6.55 -4.10 -18.66
CA PRO A 127 -7.80 -4.03 -17.87
C PRO A 127 -8.64 -5.31 -17.94
N TYR A 128 -8.45 -6.14 -18.97
CA TYR A 128 -9.15 -7.41 -19.14
C TYR A 128 -8.46 -8.58 -18.45
N ALA A 129 -7.20 -8.44 -18.02
CA ALA A 129 -6.37 -9.48 -17.40
C ALA A 129 -6.11 -9.29 -15.89
N ASN A 130 -7.12 -8.78 -15.17
CA ASN A 130 -7.00 -8.41 -13.77
C ASN A 130 -8.14 -8.91 -12.87
N PHE A 131 -8.82 -9.96 -13.30
CA PHE A 131 -9.87 -10.57 -12.50
C PHE A 131 -9.30 -11.67 -11.61
N VAL A 132 -9.86 -11.78 -10.43
CA VAL A 132 -9.59 -12.85 -9.48
C VAL A 132 -10.87 -13.60 -9.18
N THR A 133 -10.76 -14.90 -8.98
CA THR A 133 -11.87 -15.76 -8.55
C THR A 133 -11.91 -15.78 -7.02
N LEU A 134 -13.04 -15.35 -6.46
CA LEU A 134 -13.32 -15.34 -5.03
C LEU A 134 -13.75 -16.73 -4.54
N GLN A 135 -13.91 -16.91 -3.22
CA GLN A 135 -14.22 -18.22 -2.64
C GLN A 135 -15.55 -18.84 -3.10
N ASP A 136 -16.54 -18.00 -3.37
CA ASP A 136 -17.86 -18.39 -3.88
C ASP A 136 -17.85 -18.66 -5.40
N GLY A 137 -16.70 -18.52 -6.06
CA GLY A 137 -16.54 -18.65 -7.50
C GLY A 137 -16.86 -17.36 -8.27
N ALA A 138 -17.31 -16.29 -7.60
CA ALA A 138 -17.53 -15.01 -8.24
C ALA A 138 -16.20 -14.41 -8.73
N LYS A 139 -16.26 -13.66 -9.84
CA LYS A 139 -15.10 -12.96 -10.38
C LYS A 139 -15.18 -11.48 -10.08
N MET A 140 -14.07 -10.90 -9.63
CA MET A 140 -13.98 -9.48 -9.31
C MET A 140 -12.67 -8.90 -9.84
N GLY A 141 -12.74 -7.67 -10.36
CA GLY A 141 -11.54 -6.92 -10.72
C GLY A 141 -10.71 -6.63 -9.47
N ILE A 142 -9.43 -6.97 -9.49
CA ILE A 142 -8.57 -6.92 -8.30
C ILE A 142 -8.44 -5.49 -7.71
N THR A 143 -8.55 -4.47 -8.55
CA THR A 143 -8.54 -3.06 -8.10
C THR A 143 -9.80 -2.71 -7.31
N TYR A 144 -10.98 -3.17 -7.76
CA TYR A 144 -12.24 -2.99 -7.01
C TYR A 144 -12.22 -3.74 -5.69
N LEU A 145 -11.66 -4.97 -5.69
CA LEU A 145 -11.50 -5.73 -4.45
C LEU A 145 -10.61 -4.97 -3.45
N LEU A 146 -9.51 -4.37 -3.89
CA LEU A 146 -8.68 -3.53 -3.02
C LEU A 146 -9.44 -2.29 -2.52
N GLU A 147 -10.13 -1.56 -3.39
CA GLU A 147 -10.93 -0.38 -3.01
C GLU A 147 -11.94 -0.72 -1.90
N ASN A 148 -12.69 -1.81 -2.08
CA ASN A 148 -13.66 -2.28 -1.11
C ASN A 148 -13.01 -2.70 0.21
N ILE A 149 -11.85 -3.36 0.16
CA ILE A 149 -11.10 -3.75 1.36
C ILE A 149 -10.61 -2.51 2.12
N LEU A 150 -10.06 -1.51 1.42
CA LEU A 150 -9.57 -0.28 2.04
C LEU A 150 -10.72 0.49 2.71
N ASP A 151 -11.86 0.67 2.04
CA ASP A 151 -13.03 1.32 2.65
C ASP A 151 -13.55 0.55 3.86
N ALA A 152 -13.70 -0.79 3.76
CA ALA A 152 -14.10 -1.62 4.89
C ALA A 152 -13.13 -1.50 6.08
N ARG A 153 -11.83 -1.35 5.83
CA ARG A 153 -10.80 -1.19 6.86
C ARG A 153 -10.79 0.19 7.52
N THR A 154 -11.44 1.20 6.97
CA THR A 154 -11.66 2.49 7.67
C THR A 154 -12.50 2.31 8.94
N ASP A 155 -13.33 1.26 8.98
CA ASP A 155 -14.18 0.90 10.12
C ASP A 155 -13.59 -0.25 10.96
N LYS A 156 -12.33 -0.63 10.75
CA LYS A 156 -11.64 -1.64 11.58
C LYS A 156 -11.74 -1.25 13.06
N GLY A 157 -12.29 -2.15 13.88
CA GLY A 157 -12.54 -1.93 15.32
C GLY A 157 -13.93 -1.37 15.67
N LYS A 158 -14.73 -0.96 14.67
CA LYS A 158 -16.12 -0.48 14.86
C LYS A 158 -17.18 -1.55 14.53
N TYR A 159 -16.76 -2.73 14.07
CA TYR A 159 -17.68 -3.78 13.64
C TYR A 159 -18.27 -4.56 14.82
N HIS A 160 -19.55 -4.89 14.71
CA HIS A 160 -20.27 -5.76 15.62
C HIS A 160 -20.76 -7.02 14.91
N PHE A 161 -20.69 -8.16 15.60
CA PHE A 161 -21.15 -9.44 15.06
C PHE A 161 -22.61 -9.70 15.46
N LYS A 162 -23.54 -9.59 14.50
CA LYS A 162 -24.98 -9.75 14.76
C LYS A 162 -25.74 -10.31 13.55
N GLU A 163 -26.92 -10.86 13.81
CA GLU A 163 -27.88 -11.28 12.78
C GLU A 163 -28.62 -10.04 12.23
N LEU A 164 -28.96 -10.06 10.95
CA LEU A 164 -29.72 -8.98 10.32
C LEU A 164 -31.22 -9.21 10.57
N SER A 165 -31.85 -8.32 11.33
CA SER A 165 -33.31 -8.35 11.48
C SER A 165 -33.98 -7.92 10.16
N THR A 166 -34.96 -8.69 9.69
CA THR A 166 -35.70 -8.46 8.43
C THR A 166 -36.51 -7.16 8.40
N LYS A 167 -36.66 -6.47 9.53
CA LYS A 167 -37.46 -5.23 9.64
C LYS A 167 -36.65 -3.93 9.65
N GLU A 168 -35.34 -3.97 9.87
CA GLU A 168 -34.52 -2.76 10.04
C GLU A 168 -33.50 -2.54 8.91
N ASN A 169 -33.25 -3.52 8.03
CA ASN A 169 -32.04 -3.55 7.21
C ASN A 169 -32.27 -3.89 5.72
N PHE A 170 -33.25 -3.25 5.08
CA PHE A 170 -33.53 -3.45 3.64
C PHE A 170 -32.39 -3.04 2.69
N SER A 171 -31.33 -2.37 3.19
CA SER A 171 -30.20 -1.90 2.37
C SER A 171 -29.08 -2.91 2.18
N TYR A 172 -29.00 -3.97 3.00
CA TYR A 172 -27.82 -4.84 3.04
C TYR A 172 -28.13 -6.22 2.46
N THR A 173 -28.07 -6.32 1.14
CA THR A 173 -28.29 -7.57 0.40
C THR A 173 -26.98 -8.29 0.08
N HIS A 174 -25.85 -7.58 0.10
CA HIS A 174 -24.55 -8.11 -0.32
C HIS A 174 -23.43 -7.66 0.62
N CYS A 175 -22.33 -8.40 0.60
CA CYS A 175 -21.09 -8.07 1.30
C CYS A 175 -20.37 -6.95 0.56
N ASP A 176 -20.04 -5.86 1.25
CA ASP A 176 -19.40 -4.70 0.63
C ASP A 176 -17.98 -5.00 0.09
N ILE A 177 -17.33 -6.09 0.53
CA ILE A 177 -16.04 -6.52 -0.02
C ILE A 177 -16.21 -7.38 -1.27
N CYS A 178 -16.95 -8.49 -1.19
CA CYS A 178 -16.98 -9.50 -2.25
C CYS A 178 -18.23 -9.45 -3.15
N ASN A 179 -19.19 -8.56 -2.86
CA ASN A 179 -20.52 -8.51 -3.47
C ASN A 179 -21.31 -9.83 -3.39
N GLY A 180 -20.88 -10.77 -2.55
CA GLY A 180 -21.61 -12.03 -2.32
C GLY A 180 -22.83 -11.80 -1.44
N ASP A 181 -23.87 -12.61 -1.65
CA ASP A 181 -25.14 -12.49 -0.92
C ASP A 181 -24.93 -12.57 0.59
N ILE A 182 -25.57 -11.65 1.30
CA ILE A 182 -25.66 -11.71 2.75
C ILE A 182 -26.98 -12.34 3.15
N ARG A 183 -26.87 -13.45 3.84
CA ARG A 183 -28.01 -14.19 4.39
C ARG A 183 -28.48 -13.53 5.68
N THR A 184 -29.77 -13.17 5.71
CA THR A 184 -30.39 -12.47 6.86
C THR A 184 -30.52 -13.35 8.10
N ASP A 185 -30.52 -14.68 7.92
CA ASP A 185 -30.53 -15.69 8.97
C ASP A 185 -29.13 -16.07 9.47
N GLU A 186 -28.07 -15.49 8.89
CA GLU A 186 -26.68 -15.70 9.32
C GLU A 186 -26.12 -14.46 10.03
N LYS A 187 -25.13 -14.68 10.90
CA LYS A 187 -24.42 -13.60 11.59
C LYS A 187 -23.39 -12.95 10.67
N ASN A 188 -23.40 -11.64 10.61
CA ASN A 188 -22.50 -10.82 9.79
C ASN A 188 -21.77 -9.77 10.63
N TRP A 189 -20.70 -9.20 10.08
CA TRP A 189 -19.96 -8.11 10.71
C TRP A 189 -20.44 -6.77 10.17
N ILE A 190 -20.95 -5.92 11.05
CA ILE A 190 -21.67 -4.70 10.68
C ILE A 190 -21.08 -3.49 11.40
N SER A 191 -20.77 -2.44 10.65
CA SER A 191 -20.53 -1.08 11.14
C SER A 191 -21.73 -0.18 10.81
N GLU A 192 -21.63 1.13 11.06
CA GLU A 192 -22.66 2.09 10.67
C GLU A 192 -22.82 2.20 9.14
N ARG A 193 -21.77 1.87 8.37
CA ARG A 193 -21.73 2.06 6.92
C ARG A 193 -21.60 0.76 6.13
N ILE A 194 -20.91 -0.23 6.71
CA ILE A 194 -20.40 -1.40 6.00
C ILE A 194 -20.94 -2.70 6.62
N VAL A 195 -21.31 -3.65 5.77
CA VAL A 195 -21.75 -5.00 6.11
C VAL A 195 -20.87 -6.01 5.37
N LEU A 196 -20.28 -6.91 6.15
CA LEU A 196 -19.33 -7.90 5.66
C LEU A 196 -19.76 -9.31 6.04
N CYS A 197 -19.60 -10.24 5.10
CA CYS A 197 -19.67 -11.66 5.40
C CYS A 197 -18.53 -12.08 6.34
N VAL A 198 -18.73 -13.20 7.04
CA VAL A 198 -17.76 -13.73 8.02
C VAL A 198 -16.37 -13.92 7.41
N TYR A 199 -16.31 -14.37 6.15
CA TYR A 199 -15.06 -14.63 5.47
C TYR A 199 -14.27 -13.35 5.19
N CYS A 200 -14.89 -12.37 4.52
CA CYS A 200 -14.22 -11.13 4.14
C CYS A 200 -13.72 -10.33 5.35
N TYR A 201 -14.50 -10.28 6.44
CA TYR A 201 -14.03 -9.64 7.67
C TYR A 201 -12.77 -10.31 8.23
N LYS A 202 -12.77 -11.65 8.31
CA LYS A 202 -11.63 -12.42 8.83
C LYS A 202 -10.39 -12.29 7.94
N GLU A 203 -10.57 -12.35 6.62
CA GLU A 203 -9.44 -12.39 5.70
C GLU A 203 -8.83 -11.03 5.41
N TYR A 204 -9.67 -9.99 5.30
CA TYR A 204 -9.23 -8.70 4.77
C TYR A 204 -9.28 -7.55 5.79
N VAL A 205 -10.12 -7.64 6.82
CA VAL A 205 -10.25 -6.56 7.82
C VAL A 205 -9.40 -6.82 9.06
N ILE A 206 -9.46 -8.03 9.63
CA ILE A 206 -8.69 -8.34 10.84
C ILE A 206 -7.19 -8.40 10.54
N LYS A 207 -6.83 -9.21 9.53
CA LYS A 207 -5.44 -9.44 9.16
C LYS A 207 -4.89 -8.25 8.36
N ASP A 208 -3.63 -7.92 8.60
CA ASP A 208 -2.94 -6.81 7.90
C ASP A 208 -2.12 -7.29 6.68
N ASP A 209 -2.21 -8.58 6.34
CA ASP A 209 -1.53 -9.22 5.21
C ASP A 209 -2.37 -9.24 3.92
N TYR A 210 -3.53 -8.57 3.89
CA TYR A 210 -4.46 -8.61 2.76
C TYR A 210 -3.82 -8.17 1.45
N PHE A 211 -2.96 -7.15 1.49
CA PHE A 211 -2.29 -6.65 0.29
C PHE A 211 -1.39 -7.71 -0.34
N ASP A 212 -0.61 -8.41 0.48
CA ASP A 212 0.27 -9.48 0.00
C ASP A 212 -0.55 -10.67 -0.53
N LYS A 213 -1.72 -10.94 0.05
CA LYS A 213 -2.65 -11.93 -0.52
C LYS A 213 -3.14 -11.51 -1.90
N LEU A 214 -3.67 -10.29 -2.03
CA LEU A 214 -4.16 -9.77 -3.31
C LEU A 214 -3.07 -9.85 -4.38
N ARG A 215 -1.86 -9.37 -4.06
CA ARG A 215 -0.71 -9.39 -4.98
C ARG A 215 -0.41 -10.78 -5.53
N ASN A 216 -0.61 -11.82 -4.71
CA ASN A 216 -0.32 -13.21 -5.03
C ASN A 216 -1.53 -13.99 -5.55
N MET A 217 -2.71 -13.38 -5.66
CA MET A 217 -3.86 -14.03 -6.28
C MET A 217 -3.58 -14.33 -7.75
N LYS A 218 -4.02 -15.50 -8.20
CA LYS A 218 -3.96 -15.87 -9.62
C LYS A 218 -4.89 -14.96 -10.39
N ARG A 219 -4.34 -14.29 -11.40
CA ARG A 219 -5.05 -13.37 -12.28
C ARG A 219 -5.56 -14.12 -13.49
N GLU A 220 -6.77 -13.78 -13.90
CA GLU A 220 -7.44 -14.34 -15.06
C GLU A 220 -7.77 -13.23 -16.06
N GLU A 221 -7.69 -13.58 -17.34
CA GLU A 221 -8.21 -12.76 -18.42
C GLU A 221 -9.67 -13.10 -18.68
N ILE A 222 -10.53 -12.09 -18.70
CA ILE A 222 -11.93 -12.22 -19.08
C ILE A 222 -12.08 -11.49 -20.41
N LEU A 223 -12.23 -12.27 -21.48
CA LEU A 223 -12.32 -11.79 -22.86
C LEU A 223 -13.72 -11.33 -23.27
N GLU A 224 -14.72 -11.51 -22.40
CA GLU A 224 -16.13 -11.27 -22.71
C GLU A 224 -16.82 -10.45 -21.61
N PHE A 225 -17.41 -9.32 -22.01
CA PHE A 225 -18.40 -8.55 -21.26
C PHE A 225 -19.64 -8.37 -22.14
#